data_AF-A0A9Y2E522-F1
#
_entry.id   AF-A0A9Y2E522-F1
#
_cell.length_a   1.000
_cell.length_b   1.000
_cell.length_c   1.000
_cell.angle_alpha   90.00
_cell.angle_beta   90.00
_cell.angle_gamma   90.00
#
_symmetry.space_group_name_H-M   'P 1'
#
loop_
_entity.id
_entity.type
_entity.pdbx_description
1 polymer ?
#
loop_
_entity_poly.entity_id
_entity_poly.type
_entity_poly.pdbx_seq_one_letter_code
_entity_poly.pdbx_strand_id
1 'polypeptide(L)' 'MGKTCHRRNCDRPAQFVVLERYQEETGQGAVEAEAALCRDHTAEEHPTNLDGVYEGYVFRVEPLSEDE' A
#
# COMPACT_ATOMS: atom_id res chain seq x y z
N MET A 1 11.49 7.10 15.06
CA MET A 1 11.43 5.64 15.41
C MET A 1 10.73 5.00 14.24
N GLY A 2 11.49 4.39 13.33
CA GLY A 2 10.99 4.05 11.99
C GLY A 2 9.81 3.08 12.00
N LYS A 3 8.97 3.17 10.96
CA LYS A 3 7.86 2.23 10.73
C LYS A 3 8.41 0.83 10.48
N THR A 4 7.79 -0.21 11.05
CA THR A 4 8.08 -1.62 10.74
C THR A 4 7.21 -2.10 9.59
N CYS A 5 7.64 -3.16 8.91
CA CYS A 5 6.85 -3.79 7.87
C CYS A 5 5.47 -4.23 8.40
N HIS A 6 4.41 -3.93 7.66
CA HIS A 6 3.03 -4.28 8.01
C HIS A 6 2.74 -5.78 7.82
N ARG A 7 3.56 -6.51 7.05
CA ARG A 7 3.36 -7.95 6.84
C ARG A 7 3.46 -8.71 8.16
N ARG A 8 2.54 -9.65 8.35
CA ARG A 8 2.54 -10.55 9.51
C ARG A 8 3.87 -11.27 9.60
N ASN A 9 4.39 -11.39 10.83
CA ASN A 9 5.67 -12.05 11.10
C ASN A 9 6.87 -11.42 10.39
N CYS A 10 6.83 -10.10 10.13
CA CYS A 10 7.98 -9.35 9.62
C CYS A 10 8.31 -8.15 10.51
N ASP A 11 9.46 -8.20 11.16
CA ASP A 11 10.00 -7.16 12.04
C ASP A 11 11.02 -6.24 11.35
N ARG A 12 11.24 -6.43 10.04
CA ARG A 12 12.15 -5.58 9.25
C ARG A 12 11.64 -4.14 9.16
N PRO A 13 12.53 -3.14 9.06
CA PRO A 13 12.13 -1.76 8.86
C PRO A 13 11.40 -1.60 7.53
N ALA A 14 10.31 -0.84 7.53
CA ALA A 14 9.65 -0.41 6.32
C ALA A 14 10.54 0.59 5.58
N GLN A 15 10.58 0.46 4.26
CA GLN A 15 11.34 1.33 3.35
C GLN A 15 10.43 1.98 2.30
N PHE A 16 9.20 1.50 2.16
CA PHE A 16 8.22 2.00 1.20
C PHE A 16 6.84 2.08 1.83
N VAL A 17 6.00 2.95 1.29
CA VAL A 17 4.55 2.93 1.48
C VAL A 17 3.91 2.55 0.15
N VAL A 18 3.06 1.54 0.21
CA VAL A 18 2.19 1.15 -0.90
C VAL A 18 0.80 1.70 -0.63
N LEU A 19 0.27 2.45 -1.57
CA LEU A 19 -1.07 3.02 -1.53
C LEU A 19 -1.89 2.44 -2.69
N GLU A 20 -3.07 1.90 -2.40
CA GLU A 20 -4.05 1.51 -3.40
C GLU A 20 -5.37 2.24 -3.13
N ARG A 21 -5.83 3.00 -4.11
CA ARG A 21 -7.13 3.68 -4.11
C ARG A 21 -8.08 2.98 -5.07
N TYR A 22 -9.19 2.46 -4.55
CA TYR A 22 -10.15 1.65 -5.31
C TYR A 22 -11.60 1.96 -4.89
N GLN A 23 -12.58 1.51 -5.66
CA GLN A 23 -14.00 1.61 -5.28
C GLN A 23 -14.38 0.41 -4.42
N GLU A 24 -15.00 0.63 -3.27
CA GLU A 24 -15.51 -0.48 -2.47
C GLU A 24 -16.69 -1.17 -3.14
N GLU A 25 -16.75 -2.50 -3.02
CA GLU A 25 -17.83 -3.32 -3.56
C GLU A 25 -19.22 -2.97 -2.99
N THR A 26 -19.26 -2.34 -1.81
CA THR A 26 -20.51 -1.90 -1.17
C THR A 26 -21.09 -0.62 -1.79
N GLY A 27 -20.37 0.00 -2.73
CA GLY A 27 -20.83 1.20 -3.44
C GLY A 27 -20.83 2.48 -2.59
N GLN A 28 -20.12 2.48 -1.46
CA GLN A 28 -20.05 3.62 -0.55
C GLN A 28 -19.06 4.70 -1.01
N GLY A 29 -18.20 4.38 -1.98
CA GLY A 29 -17.28 5.31 -2.63
C GLY A 29 -15.86 4.76 -2.77
N ALA A 30 -14.95 5.66 -3.12
CA ALA A 30 -13.53 5.37 -3.21
C ALA A 30 -12.88 5.28 -1.82
N VAL A 31 -12.11 4.22 -1.59
CA VAL A 31 -11.30 4.00 -0.39
C VAL A 31 -9.82 3.97 -0.74
N GLU A 32 -9.01 4.43 0.20
CA GLU A 32 -7.55 4.41 0.14
C GLU A 32 -7.03 3.44 1.20
N ALA A 33 -6.25 2.45 0.77
CA ALA A 33 -5.56 1.51 1.61
C ALA A 33 -4.05 1.77 1.56
N GLU A 34 -3.40 1.82 2.71
CA GLU A 34 -1.96 2.09 2.83
C GLU A 34 -1.25 0.99 3.63
N ALA A 35 -0.08 0.58 3.16
CA ALA A 35 0.78 -0.39 3.85
C ALA A 35 2.25 0.03 3.80
N ALA A 36 2.87 0.20 4.97
CA ALA A 36 4.30 0.40 5.09
C ALA A 36 5.02 -0.95 5.00
N LEU A 37 5.92 -1.13 4.03
CA LEU A 37 6.54 -2.42 3.72
C LEU A 37 8.06 -2.32 3.59
N CYS A 38 8.74 -3.42 3.91
CA CYS A 38 10.16 -3.58 3.62
C CYS A 38 10.34 -3.90 2.13
N ARG A 39 11.56 -3.70 1.62
CA ARG A 39 11.89 -3.85 0.19
C ARG A 39 11.41 -5.17 -0.43
N ASP A 40 11.62 -6.31 0.23
CA ASP A 40 11.21 -7.61 -0.32
C ASP A 40 9.69 -7.71 -0.44
N HIS A 41 8.95 -7.39 0.62
CA HIS A 41 7.49 -7.47 0.56
C HIS A 41 6.89 -6.44 -0.40
N THR A 42 7.51 -5.25 -0.54
CA THR A 42 7.11 -4.30 -1.58
C THR A 42 7.27 -4.88 -2.99
N ALA A 43 8.29 -5.71 -3.24
CA ALA A 43 8.49 -6.34 -4.54
C ALA A 43 7.45 -7.43 -4.86
N GLU A 44 6.77 -7.95 -3.84
CA GLU A 44 5.68 -8.92 -3.94
C GLU A 44 4.29 -8.26 -4.01
N GLU A 45 4.19 -6.95 -3.75
CA GLU A 45 2.92 -6.24 -3.84
C GLU A 45 2.50 -5.96 -5.28
N HIS A 46 1.20 -6.11 -5.51
CA HIS A 46 0.58 -5.87 -6.80
C HIS A 46 -0.80 -5.23 -6.59
N PRO A 47 -1.31 -4.44 -7.55
CA PRO A 47 -2.69 -3.97 -7.51
C PRO A 47 -3.65 -5.15 -7.42
N THR A 48 -4.52 -5.15 -6.41
CA THR A 48 -5.45 -6.26 -6.15
C THR A 48 -6.90 -5.90 -6.43
N ASN A 49 -7.24 -4.62 -6.43
CA ASN A 49 -8.60 -4.12 -6.59
C ASN A 49 -8.83 -3.54 -8.00
N LEU A 50 -8.48 -4.34 -9.02
CA LEU A 50 -8.65 -3.98 -10.43
C LEU A 50 -10.07 -4.21 -10.94
N ASP A 51 -10.91 -4.96 -10.22
CA ASP A 51 -12.32 -5.07 -10.58
C ASP A 51 -13.02 -3.75 -10.24
N GLY A 52 -13.68 -3.13 -11.23
CA GLY A 52 -14.26 -1.79 -11.07
C GLY A 52 -13.28 -0.62 -11.24
N VAL A 53 -12.22 -0.75 -12.06
CA VAL A 53 -11.35 0.39 -12.43
C VAL A 53 -12.20 1.57 -12.89
N TYR A 54 -11.99 2.71 -12.23
CA TYR A 54 -12.63 3.97 -12.51
C TYR A 54 -11.54 5.04 -12.70
N GLU A 55 -11.92 6.22 -13.16
CA GLU A 55 -11.00 7.33 -13.44
C GLU A 55 -10.04 7.64 -12.27
N GLY A 56 -10.48 7.46 -11.03
CA GLY A 56 -9.72 7.78 -9.83
C GLY A 56 -8.92 6.62 -9.23
N TYR A 57 -8.85 5.46 -9.90
CA TYR A 57 -8.06 4.32 -9.44
C TYR A 57 -6.56 4.66 -9.45
N VAL A 58 -5.88 4.36 -8.34
CA VAL A 58 -4.44 4.61 -8.20
C VAL A 58 -3.79 3.45 -7.46
N PHE A 59 -2.68 2.95 -8.00
CA PHE A 59 -1.75 2.11 -7.27
C PHE A 59 -0.39 2.79 -7.29
N ARG A 60 0.19 3.07 -6.11
CA ARG A 60 1.43 3.81 -5.97
C ARG A 60 2.35 3.16 -4.95
N VAL A 61 3.63 3.14 -5.26
CA VAL A 61 4.70 2.76 -4.33
C VAL A 61 5.64 3.95 -4.18
N GLU A 62 5.77 4.47 -2.98
CA GLU A 62 6.66 5.60 -2.66
C GLU A 62 7.71 5.18 -1.63
N PRO A 63 8.98 5.60 -1.77
CA PRO A 63 9.99 5.37 -0.73
C PRO A 63 9.62 6.15 0.53
N LEU A 64 9.82 5.53 1.69
CA LEU A 64 9.83 6.24 2.97
C LEU A 64 11.13 7.02 3.08
N SER A 65 11.05 8.35 3.18
CA SER A 65 12.20 9.16 3.54
C SER A 65 12.73 8.73 4.92
N GLU A 66 14.05 8.70 5.09
CA GLU A 66 14.71 8.29 6.36
C GLU A 66 14.51 9.30 7.52
N ASP A 67 13.70 10.34 7.32
CA ASP A 67 13.51 11.49 8.22
C ASP A 67 12.18 11.40 9.01
N GLU A 68 12.00 10.40 9.90
CA GLU A 68 11.07 10.43 11.08
C GLU A 68 11.49 9.52 12.29
#